data_AF-A0AA38PD45-F1
#
_entry.id   AF-A0AA38PD45-F1
#
_cell.length_a   1.000
_cell.length_b   1.000
_cell.length_c   1.000
_cell.angle_alpha   90.00
_cell.angle_beta   90.00
_cell.angle_gamma   90.00
#
_symmetry.space_group_name_H-M   'P 1'
#
loop_
_entity.id
_entity.type
_entity.pdbx_description
1 polymer ?
#
loop_
_entity_poly.entity_id
_entity_poly.type
_entity_poly.pdbx_seq_one_letter_code
_entity_poly.pdbx_strand_id
1 'polypeptide(L)'
;MPSFDYSPLQAPLALEELLMRLAEWFNRDSIGTALREVETQISHCFQEFAALGTIRIERKLGDHNKEVNRKLDELLRRTSSELRHGHDRLSSMNRNPAITPIAFPLQARTASFLSSAHLERSASTTIQPSISADSLYESQANELDSECRRLRSIKHSSEALIPGRKAVSLRRKVHAADKSVAATAALARSLTYLARCLKDIHVDSHLTGTKVSVELMAVLSESVVLYKVAFKEDTACRIDLATALYNLSVRQSEPPKISSSHSSLLGTQIILKISKSRRLHSLTPALAAAEEAVHHFTVLEREDPDAFGMDLANALLNLSFILTDVESHETALTIARKAVMLAYRLHSTEPHTQERARCIRTLHKSLMRVSCCLDNLGRVGEAQDAESEANDVLKKPFFVNGV
;
A
#
# COMPACT_ATOMS: atom_id res chain seq x y z
N MET A 1 47.99 50.46 -29.20
CA MET A 1 47.09 49.32 -28.92
C MET A 1 45.71 49.86 -28.54
N PRO A 2 44.62 49.15 -28.84
CA PRO A 2 43.31 49.78 -28.95
C PRO A 2 42.64 50.07 -27.61
N SER A 3 41.89 51.17 -27.57
CA SER A 3 40.92 51.54 -26.54
C SER A 3 39.66 50.67 -26.68
N PHE A 4 39.19 50.09 -25.57
CA PHE A 4 37.86 49.49 -25.52
C PHE A 4 36.81 50.56 -25.26
N ASP A 5 35.90 50.72 -26.21
CA ASP A 5 34.79 51.65 -26.17
C ASP A 5 33.57 51.00 -25.51
N TYR A 6 33.01 51.62 -24.48
CA TYR A 6 31.84 51.12 -23.74
C TYR A 6 30.55 51.69 -24.34
N SER A 7 30.08 51.08 -25.43
CA SER A 7 28.73 51.33 -25.95
C SER A 7 27.68 50.47 -25.22
N PRO A 8 26.57 51.06 -24.72
CA PRO A 8 25.51 50.28 -24.07
C PRO A 8 24.70 49.48 -25.09
N LEU A 9 24.52 48.19 -24.82
CA LEU A 9 23.71 47.29 -25.65
C LEU A 9 22.24 47.76 -25.71
N GLN A 10 21.73 47.88 -26.93
CA GLN A 10 20.34 48.24 -27.21
C GLN A 10 19.37 47.15 -26.71
N ALA A 11 18.57 47.46 -25.69
CA ALA A 11 17.50 46.59 -25.21
C ALA A 11 16.13 47.26 -24.88
N PRO A 12 15.58 48.24 -25.65
CA PRO A 12 14.19 48.71 -25.41
C PRO A 12 13.12 47.90 -26.17
N LEU A 13 13.42 47.49 -27.42
CA LEU A 13 12.41 47.09 -28.40
C LEU A 13 11.65 45.78 -28.07
N ALA A 14 12.30 44.84 -27.38
CA ALA A 14 11.70 43.53 -27.10
C ALA A 14 10.59 43.55 -26.02
N LEU A 15 10.56 44.55 -25.14
CA LEU A 15 9.59 44.61 -24.04
C LEU A 15 8.26 45.22 -24.51
N GLU A 16 8.30 46.28 -25.32
CA GLU A 16 7.10 46.90 -25.91
C GLU A 16 6.41 45.95 -26.89
N GLU A 17 7.18 45.22 -27.70
CA GLU A 17 6.62 44.21 -28.62
C GLU A 17 5.94 43.05 -27.87
N LEU A 18 6.49 42.62 -26.73
CA LEU A 18 5.91 41.58 -25.89
C LEU A 18 4.64 42.10 -25.15
N LEU A 19 4.65 43.35 -24.69
CA LEU A 19 3.47 44.00 -24.10
C LEU A 19 2.34 44.24 -25.12
N MET A 20 2.67 44.65 -26.35
CA MET A 20 1.69 44.78 -27.45
C MET A 20 1.07 43.43 -27.81
N ARG A 21 1.87 42.35 -27.91
CA ARG A 21 1.35 41.01 -28.20
C ARG A 21 0.51 40.44 -27.06
N LEU A 22 0.82 40.78 -25.80
CA LEU A 22 -0.07 40.50 -24.67
C LEU A 22 -1.38 41.30 -24.75
N ALA A 23 -1.32 42.59 -25.13
CA ALA A 23 -2.51 43.42 -25.30
C ALA A 23 -3.43 42.92 -26.44
N GLU A 24 -2.88 42.46 -27.57
CA GLU A 24 -3.65 41.80 -28.63
C GLU A 24 -4.33 40.51 -28.13
N TRP A 25 -3.62 39.69 -27.35
CA TRP A 25 -4.15 38.41 -26.83
C TRP A 25 -5.24 38.59 -25.78
N PHE A 26 -5.12 39.61 -24.92
CA PHE A 26 -6.04 39.88 -23.82
C PHE A 26 -7.11 40.94 -24.14
N ASN A 27 -7.43 41.15 -25.42
CA ASN A 27 -8.39 42.16 -25.89
C ASN A 27 -9.88 41.81 -25.61
N ARG A 28 -10.22 41.57 -24.33
CA ARG A 28 -11.59 41.53 -23.77
C ARG A 28 -11.57 41.94 -22.30
N ASP A 29 -12.64 42.62 -21.86
CA ASP A 29 -12.70 43.24 -20.55
C ASP A 29 -12.54 42.26 -19.37
N SER A 30 -11.49 42.53 -18.59
CA SER A 30 -10.99 41.80 -17.42
C SER A 30 -10.32 40.44 -17.69
N ILE A 31 -9.12 40.31 -17.11
CA ILE A 31 -8.32 39.06 -17.00
C ILE A 31 -9.15 37.92 -16.37
N GLY A 32 -10.09 38.25 -15.47
CA GLY A 32 -10.99 37.29 -14.84
C GLY A 32 -12.02 36.66 -15.80
N THR A 33 -12.26 37.24 -16.98
CA THR A 33 -13.04 36.61 -18.05
C THR A 33 -12.17 35.62 -18.82
N ALA A 34 -10.96 36.02 -19.22
CA ALA A 34 -10.01 35.18 -19.94
C ALA A 34 -9.59 33.92 -19.15
N LEU A 35 -9.38 34.05 -17.83
CA LEU A 35 -9.07 32.90 -16.97
C LEU A 35 -10.22 31.88 -16.89
N ARG A 36 -11.47 32.33 -16.83
CA ARG A 36 -12.66 31.45 -16.83
C ARG A 36 -12.88 30.77 -18.17
N GLU A 37 -12.57 31.45 -19.28
CA GLU A 37 -12.58 30.85 -20.62
C GLU A 37 -11.57 29.70 -20.72
N VAL A 38 -10.32 29.92 -20.25
CA VAL A 38 -9.26 28.90 -20.21
C VAL A 38 -9.63 27.73 -19.28
N GLU A 39 -10.19 28.00 -18.10
CA GLU A 39 -10.67 26.96 -17.18
C GLU A 39 -11.79 26.11 -17.78
N THR A 40 -12.69 26.73 -18.56
CA THR A 40 -13.76 26.06 -19.31
C THR A 40 -13.21 25.19 -20.43
N GLN A 41 -12.24 25.69 -21.21
CA GLN A 41 -11.58 24.93 -22.27
C GLN A 41 -10.77 23.74 -21.73
N ILE A 42 -10.04 23.92 -20.62
CA ILE A 42 -9.35 22.83 -19.92
C ILE A 42 -10.36 21.76 -19.47
N SER A 43 -11.49 22.17 -18.90
CA SER A 43 -12.56 21.27 -18.47
C SER A 43 -13.17 20.48 -19.63
N HIS A 44 -13.39 21.12 -20.79
CA HIS A 44 -13.86 20.46 -22.01
C HIS A 44 -12.85 19.42 -22.51
N CYS A 45 -11.56 19.77 -22.60
CA CYS A 45 -10.52 18.81 -22.98
C CYS A 45 -10.45 17.61 -22.02
N PHE A 46 -10.60 17.82 -20.70
CA PHE A 46 -10.66 16.70 -19.75
C PHE A 46 -11.87 15.79 -19.98
N GLN A 47 -13.04 16.33 -20.33
CA GLN A 47 -14.23 15.55 -20.68
C GLN A 47 -14.02 14.75 -21.98
N GLU A 48 -13.44 15.36 -23.01
CA GLU A 48 -13.08 14.66 -24.27
C GLU A 48 -12.05 13.54 -24.04
N PHE A 49 -11.01 13.78 -23.24
CA PHE A 49 -10.03 12.75 -22.87
C PHE A 49 -10.66 11.62 -22.06
N ALA A 50 -11.61 11.91 -21.17
CA ALA A 50 -12.35 10.88 -20.42
C ALA A 50 -13.26 10.05 -21.35
N ALA A 51 -13.95 10.69 -22.31
CA ALA A 51 -14.75 10.00 -23.31
C ALA A 51 -13.89 9.09 -24.21
N LEU A 52 -12.77 9.59 -24.74
CA LEU A 52 -11.81 8.82 -25.53
C LEU A 52 -11.19 7.67 -24.74
N GLY A 53 -10.90 7.88 -23.46
CA GLY A 53 -10.45 6.84 -22.53
C GLY A 53 -11.48 5.72 -22.35
N THR A 54 -12.75 6.10 -22.20
CA THR A 54 -13.89 5.17 -22.04
C THR A 54 -14.09 4.34 -23.32
N ILE A 55 -14.17 4.98 -24.49
CA ILE A 55 -14.26 4.33 -25.81
C ILE A 55 -13.08 3.35 -26.04
N ARG A 56 -11.87 3.71 -25.60
CA ARG A 56 -10.68 2.84 -25.71
C ARG A 56 -10.76 1.61 -24.79
N ILE A 57 -11.35 1.75 -23.60
CA ILE A 57 -11.59 0.64 -22.68
C ILE A 57 -12.69 -0.28 -23.23
N GLU A 58 -13.80 0.28 -23.70
CA GLU A 58 -14.92 -0.46 -24.30
C GLU A 58 -14.48 -1.26 -25.54
N ARG A 59 -13.70 -0.66 -26.45
CA ARG A 59 -13.14 -1.37 -27.60
C ARG A 59 -12.25 -2.54 -27.16
N LYS A 60 -11.33 -2.33 -26.20
CA LYS A 60 -10.50 -3.40 -25.64
C LYS A 60 -11.32 -4.52 -24.99
N LEU A 61 -12.39 -4.17 -24.26
CA LEU A 61 -13.28 -5.13 -23.62
C LEU A 61 -14.07 -5.93 -24.66
N GLY A 62 -14.56 -5.28 -25.72
CA GLY A 62 -15.23 -5.92 -26.85
C GLY A 62 -14.33 -6.87 -27.62
N ASP A 63 -13.08 -6.49 -27.87
CA ASP A 63 -12.10 -7.37 -28.54
C ASP A 63 -11.68 -8.55 -27.66
N HIS A 64 -11.56 -8.34 -26.34
CA HIS A 64 -11.34 -9.44 -25.39
C HIS A 64 -12.55 -10.40 -25.33
N ASN A 65 -13.78 -9.86 -25.36
CA ASN A 65 -15.01 -10.66 -25.37
C ASN A 65 -15.12 -11.52 -26.65
N LYS A 66 -14.75 -10.98 -27.82
CA LYS A 66 -14.65 -11.77 -29.07
C LYS A 66 -13.65 -12.91 -28.95
N GLU A 67 -12.47 -12.66 -28.38
CA GLU A 67 -11.43 -13.68 -28.22
C GLU A 67 -11.81 -14.76 -27.19
N VAL A 68 -12.53 -14.39 -26.12
CA VAL A 68 -13.11 -15.35 -25.16
C VAL A 68 -14.16 -16.23 -25.84
N ASN A 69 -15.09 -15.65 -26.59
CA ASN A 69 -16.11 -16.40 -27.31
C ASN A 69 -15.51 -17.33 -28.37
N ARG A 70 -14.52 -16.86 -29.14
CA ARG A 70 -13.78 -17.69 -30.10
C ARG A 70 -13.10 -18.90 -29.46
N LYS A 71 -12.55 -18.74 -28.25
CA LYS A 71 -11.98 -19.86 -27.47
C LYS A 71 -13.05 -20.81 -26.96
N LEU A 72 -14.20 -20.31 -26.54
CA LEU A 72 -15.34 -21.12 -26.10
C LEU A 72 -15.88 -21.97 -27.26
N ASP A 73 -16.05 -21.40 -28.45
CA ASP A 73 -16.49 -22.11 -29.65
C ASP A 73 -15.51 -23.23 -30.06
N GLU A 74 -14.20 -22.97 -30.02
CA GLU A 74 -13.19 -23.99 -30.33
C GLU A 74 -13.15 -25.11 -29.27
N LEU A 75 -13.41 -24.81 -27.99
CA LEU A 75 -13.58 -25.84 -26.95
C LEU A 75 -14.84 -26.68 -27.20
N LEU A 76 -15.98 -26.04 -27.49
CA LEU A 76 -17.23 -26.74 -27.83
C LEU A 76 -17.10 -27.60 -29.08
N ARG A 77 -16.31 -27.16 -30.07
CA ARG A 77 -16.01 -27.91 -31.28
C ARG A 77 -15.12 -29.13 -30.99
N ARG A 78 -14.14 -29.00 -30.09
CA ARG A 78 -13.29 -30.12 -29.64
C ARG A 78 -14.08 -31.17 -28.88
N THR A 79 -14.86 -30.78 -27.87
CA THR A 79 -15.70 -31.73 -27.12
C THR A 79 -16.74 -32.40 -28.01
N SER A 80 -17.32 -31.66 -28.97
CA SER A 80 -18.23 -32.24 -29.99
C SER A 80 -17.52 -33.20 -30.94
N SER A 81 -16.25 -32.97 -31.26
CA SER A 81 -15.43 -33.86 -32.07
C SER A 81 -15.08 -35.14 -31.29
N GLU A 82 -14.65 -35.01 -30.04
CA GLU A 82 -14.31 -36.11 -29.15
C GLU A 82 -15.53 -37.01 -28.88
N LEU A 83 -16.72 -36.43 -28.68
CA LEU A 83 -17.97 -37.17 -28.55
C LEU A 83 -18.34 -37.95 -29.82
N ARG A 84 -18.13 -37.37 -31.02
CA ARG A 84 -18.34 -38.10 -32.29
C ARG A 84 -17.34 -39.24 -32.46
N HIS A 85 -16.05 -39.00 -32.22
CA HIS A 85 -15.03 -40.05 -32.28
C HIS A 85 -15.30 -41.17 -31.25
N GLY A 86 -15.83 -40.84 -30.06
CA GLY A 86 -16.31 -41.82 -29.09
C GLY A 86 -17.49 -42.64 -29.60
N HIS A 87 -18.47 -41.98 -30.23
CA HIS A 87 -19.64 -42.64 -30.82
C HIS A 87 -19.30 -43.53 -32.02
N ASP A 88 -18.36 -43.11 -32.87
CA ASP A 88 -17.88 -43.89 -34.02
C ASP A 88 -17.04 -45.10 -33.57
N ARG A 89 -16.26 -44.98 -32.48
CA ARG A 89 -15.57 -46.11 -31.85
C ARG A 89 -16.54 -47.12 -31.23
N LEU A 90 -17.60 -46.66 -30.55
CA LEU A 90 -18.65 -47.53 -30.03
C LEU A 90 -19.47 -48.19 -31.16
N SER A 91 -19.74 -47.47 -32.25
CA SER A 91 -20.49 -48.00 -33.39
C SER A 91 -19.69 -48.99 -34.24
N SER A 92 -18.37 -48.79 -34.38
CA SER A 92 -17.48 -49.74 -35.06
C SER A 92 -17.21 -51.00 -34.24
N MET A 93 -17.33 -50.94 -32.91
CA MET A 93 -17.26 -52.12 -32.04
C MET A 93 -18.53 -52.99 -32.05
N ASN A 94 -19.66 -52.50 -32.56
CA ASN A 94 -20.95 -53.18 -32.46
C ASN A 94 -21.35 -53.99 -33.72
N ARG A 95 -20.38 -54.64 -34.39
CA ARG A 95 -20.62 -55.60 -35.49
C ARG A 95 -20.47 -57.07 -35.06
N ASN A 96 -21.22 -57.46 -34.02
CA ASN A 96 -21.74 -58.81 -33.68
C ASN A 96 -20.82 -60.07 -33.62
N PRO A 97 -21.21 -61.15 -32.91
CA PRO A 97 -22.26 -61.27 -31.88
C PRO A 97 -21.84 -62.00 -30.57
N ALA A 98 -22.72 -61.87 -29.56
CA ALA A 98 -23.01 -62.85 -28.49
C ALA A 98 -21.88 -63.36 -27.55
N ILE A 99 -21.71 -62.68 -26.39
CA ILE A 99 -21.45 -63.35 -25.09
C ILE A 99 -22.38 -62.73 -24.03
N THR A 100 -22.88 -63.57 -23.12
CA THR A 100 -23.86 -63.24 -22.07
C THR A 100 -23.28 -62.38 -20.93
N PRO A 101 -24.11 -61.55 -20.25
CA PRO A 101 -23.63 -60.64 -19.20
C PRO A 101 -23.48 -61.33 -17.84
N ILE A 102 -22.35 -61.08 -17.17
CA ILE A 102 -22.15 -61.36 -15.74
C ILE A 102 -22.42 -60.06 -14.97
N ALA A 103 -23.29 -60.12 -13.96
CA ALA A 103 -23.75 -58.94 -13.22
C ALA A 103 -22.92 -58.70 -11.95
N PHE A 104 -22.52 -57.44 -11.72
CA PHE A 104 -22.21 -56.91 -10.38
C PHE A 104 -22.72 -55.46 -10.25
N PRO A 105 -23.37 -55.07 -9.13
CA PRO A 105 -24.05 -53.79 -9.01
C PRO A 105 -23.14 -52.68 -8.45
N LEU A 106 -23.06 -51.56 -9.17
CA LEU A 106 -22.53 -50.28 -8.67
C LEU A 106 -23.57 -49.19 -8.95
N GLN A 107 -24.39 -48.87 -7.94
CA GLN A 107 -25.34 -47.75 -8.05
C GLN A 107 -24.65 -46.43 -7.73
N ALA A 108 -24.37 -45.66 -8.78
CA ALA A 108 -24.16 -44.23 -8.64
C ALA A 108 -25.46 -43.55 -8.21
N ARG A 109 -25.38 -42.55 -7.32
CA ARG A 109 -26.49 -41.62 -7.07
C ARG A 109 -25.99 -40.18 -7.23
N THR A 110 -26.59 -39.50 -8.18
CA THR A 110 -26.31 -38.12 -8.55
C THR A 110 -26.79 -37.15 -7.47
N ALA A 111 -26.05 -36.05 -7.29
CA ALA A 111 -26.48 -34.94 -6.43
C ALA A 111 -27.37 -33.97 -7.23
N SER A 112 -28.55 -33.66 -6.69
CA SER A 112 -29.43 -32.59 -7.18
C SER A 112 -29.87 -31.71 -6.01
N PHE A 113 -29.86 -30.39 -6.22
CA PHE A 113 -30.20 -29.36 -5.23
C PHE A 113 -31.71 -29.21 -4.96
N LEU A 114 -32.03 -28.49 -3.86
CA LEU A 114 -33.36 -28.00 -3.41
C LEU A 114 -34.29 -29.09 -2.83
N SER A 115 -34.94 -28.97 -1.68
CA SER A 115 -35.58 -27.80 -1.06
C SER A 115 -35.87 -28.02 0.45
N SER A 116 -36.25 -26.96 1.16
CA SER A 116 -36.57 -26.92 2.60
C SER A 116 -37.91 -27.56 2.98
N ALA A 117 -38.00 -28.18 4.17
CA ALA A 117 -39.10 -27.97 5.14
C ALA A 117 -38.89 -28.76 6.47
N HIS A 118 -39.44 -28.22 7.56
CA HIS A 118 -39.47 -28.76 8.93
C HIS A 118 -39.92 -30.22 9.09
N LEU A 119 -39.35 -30.92 10.09
CA LEU A 119 -40.08 -31.17 11.35
C LEU A 119 -39.15 -31.45 12.54
N GLU A 120 -39.65 -31.10 13.73
CA GLU A 120 -39.11 -31.49 15.05
C GLU A 120 -39.24 -33.03 15.25
N ARG A 121 -38.69 -33.71 16.26
CA ARG A 121 -38.26 -33.29 17.61
C ARG A 121 -37.36 -34.35 18.26
N SER A 122 -36.61 -33.90 19.27
CA SER A 122 -36.09 -34.63 20.45
C SER A 122 -35.04 -35.75 20.26
N ALA A 123 -34.13 -36.01 21.20
CA ALA A 123 -33.58 -35.17 22.29
C ALA A 123 -32.32 -35.82 22.91
N SER A 124 -31.38 -35.01 23.39
CA SER A 124 -30.43 -35.35 24.47
C SER A 124 -29.78 -34.06 24.99
N THR A 125 -30.29 -33.58 26.12
CA THR A 125 -30.08 -32.20 26.60
C THR A 125 -28.81 -32.07 27.44
N THR A 126 -27.69 -31.75 26.79
CA THR A 126 -26.59 -31.04 27.48
C THR A 126 -26.80 -29.55 27.26
N ILE A 127 -27.07 -28.81 28.34
CA ILE A 127 -27.33 -27.37 28.29
C ILE A 127 -26.01 -26.65 27.95
N GLN A 128 -25.80 -26.39 26.66
CA GLN A 128 -24.87 -25.34 26.23
C GLN A 128 -25.48 -24.00 26.65
N PRO A 129 -24.76 -23.11 27.36
CA PRO A 129 -25.24 -21.76 27.62
C PRO A 129 -25.48 -21.05 26.28
N SER A 130 -26.53 -20.23 26.20
CA SER A 130 -26.87 -19.49 24.99
C SER A 130 -25.79 -18.45 24.67
N ILE A 131 -24.80 -18.85 23.88
CA ILE A 131 -23.77 -17.99 23.28
C ILE A 131 -24.51 -16.81 22.62
N SER A 132 -24.29 -15.59 23.14
CA SER A 132 -24.89 -14.39 22.56
C SER A 132 -24.43 -14.22 21.12
N ALA A 133 -25.26 -13.67 20.24
CA ALA A 133 -24.91 -13.49 18.84
C ALA A 133 -23.58 -12.72 18.66
N ASP A 134 -23.28 -11.78 19.57
CA ASP A 134 -22.05 -11.02 19.59
C ASP A 134 -20.82 -11.89 19.91
N SER A 135 -20.92 -12.79 20.89
CA SER A 135 -19.83 -13.74 21.22
C SER A 135 -19.57 -14.76 20.10
N LEU A 136 -20.60 -15.13 19.33
CA LEU A 136 -20.45 -15.93 18.11
C LEU A 136 -19.72 -15.15 17.00
N TYR A 137 -20.09 -13.89 16.77
CA TYR A 137 -19.42 -13.02 15.79
C TYR A 137 -17.96 -12.72 16.17
N GLU A 138 -17.67 -12.58 17.47
CA GLU A 138 -16.31 -12.41 17.99
C GLU A 138 -15.45 -13.66 17.73
N SER A 139 -15.93 -14.86 18.05
CA SER A 139 -15.21 -16.11 17.76
C SER A 139 -14.93 -16.26 16.26
N GLN A 140 -15.95 -16.06 15.42
CA GLN A 140 -15.82 -16.15 13.98
C GLN A 140 -14.84 -15.09 13.40
N ALA A 141 -14.81 -13.88 13.96
CA ALA A 141 -13.84 -12.87 13.57
C ALA A 141 -12.40 -13.26 13.94
N ASN A 142 -12.18 -13.86 15.11
CA ASN A 142 -10.85 -14.32 15.54
C ASN A 142 -10.29 -15.45 14.66
N GLU A 143 -11.14 -16.36 14.22
CA GLU A 143 -10.78 -17.40 13.25
C GLU A 143 -10.36 -16.79 11.91
N LEU A 144 -11.15 -15.84 11.39
CA LEU A 144 -10.88 -15.15 10.13
C LEU A 144 -9.60 -14.28 10.18
N ASP A 145 -9.34 -13.59 11.30
CA ASP A 145 -8.10 -12.84 11.50
C ASP A 145 -6.87 -13.76 11.59
N SER A 146 -7.04 -14.97 12.12
CA SER A 146 -5.97 -15.98 12.19
C SER A 146 -5.69 -16.59 10.82
N GLU A 147 -6.74 -16.91 10.05
CA GLU A 147 -6.62 -17.37 8.66
C GLU A 147 -6.03 -16.30 7.74
N CYS A 148 -6.43 -15.04 7.89
CA CYS A 148 -5.85 -13.90 7.19
C CYS A 148 -4.32 -13.80 7.43
N ARG A 149 -3.88 -13.87 8.69
CA ARG A 149 -2.46 -13.89 9.04
C ARG A 149 -1.71 -15.10 8.48
N ARG A 150 -2.32 -16.29 8.50
CA ARG A 150 -1.75 -17.54 7.98
C ARG A 150 -1.55 -17.50 6.46
N LEU A 151 -2.57 -17.09 5.70
CA LEU A 151 -2.46 -16.91 4.25
C LEU A 151 -1.40 -15.86 3.89
N ARG A 152 -1.34 -14.76 4.63
CA ARG A 152 -0.28 -13.76 4.46
C ARG A 152 1.12 -14.31 4.75
N SER A 153 1.29 -15.16 5.77
CA SER A 153 2.61 -15.73 6.09
C SER A 153 3.15 -16.68 5.00
N ILE A 154 2.27 -17.36 4.27
CA ILE A 154 2.63 -18.17 3.09
C ILE A 154 2.66 -17.35 1.78
N LYS A 155 2.62 -16.02 1.86
CA LYS A 155 2.63 -15.06 0.74
C LYS A 155 1.40 -15.08 -0.18
N HIS A 156 0.28 -15.68 0.25
CA HIS A 156 -1.00 -15.66 -0.46
C HIS A 156 -1.81 -14.40 -0.12
N SER A 157 -1.22 -13.21 -0.29
CA SER A 157 -1.79 -11.95 0.22
C SER A 157 -3.11 -11.56 -0.47
N SER A 158 -3.29 -11.92 -1.75
CA SER A 158 -4.55 -11.73 -2.49
C SER A 158 -5.71 -12.54 -1.90
N GLU A 159 -5.46 -13.81 -1.55
CA GLU A 159 -6.44 -14.69 -0.89
C GLU A 159 -6.71 -14.20 0.53
N ALA A 160 -5.69 -13.73 1.25
CA ALA A 160 -5.80 -13.21 2.62
C ALA A 160 -6.75 -11.99 2.77
N LEU A 161 -7.00 -11.23 1.68
CA LEU A 161 -8.01 -10.16 1.69
C LEU A 161 -9.43 -10.68 1.96
N ILE A 162 -9.75 -11.91 1.56
CA ILE A 162 -11.10 -12.47 1.70
C ILE A 162 -11.47 -12.67 3.19
N PRO A 163 -10.69 -13.41 4.00
CA PRO A 163 -10.96 -13.51 5.43
C PRO A 163 -10.73 -12.17 6.15
N GLY A 164 -9.72 -11.37 5.78
CA GLY A 164 -9.46 -10.07 6.42
C GLY A 164 -10.63 -9.09 6.31
N ARG A 165 -11.23 -8.94 5.12
CA ARG A 165 -12.43 -8.10 4.93
C ARG A 165 -13.66 -8.66 5.65
N LYS A 166 -13.81 -9.99 5.72
CA LYS A 166 -14.89 -10.63 6.49
C LYS A 166 -14.73 -10.41 8.00
N ALA A 167 -13.51 -10.54 8.55
CA ALA A 167 -13.21 -10.25 9.95
C ALA A 167 -13.57 -8.81 10.32
N VAL A 168 -13.10 -7.83 9.53
CA VAL A 168 -13.47 -6.41 9.70
C VAL A 168 -14.98 -6.19 9.62
N SER A 169 -15.69 -6.86 8.71
CA SER A 169 -17.15 -6.76 8.61
C SER A 169 -17.88 -7.27 9.86
N LEU A 170 -17.44 -8.40 10.43
CA LEU A 170 -17.97 -8.91 11.70
C LEU A 170 -17.60 -8.02 12.88
N ARG A 171 -16.34 -7.59 12.98
CA ARG A 171 -15.87 -6.67 14.03
C ARG A 171 -16.60 -5.33 14.01
N ARG A 172 -17.00 -4.81 12.84
CA ARG A 172 -17.87 -3.62 12.75
C ARG A 172 -19.28 -3.86 13.27
N LYS A 173 -19.83 -5.08 13.17
CA LYS A 173 -21.13 -5.43 13.80
C LYS A 173 -20.99 -5.52 15.31
N VAL A 174 -19.99 -6.24 15.81
CA VAL A 174 -19.71 -6.34 17.25
C VAL A 174 -19.47 -4.93 17.83
N HIS A 175 -18.62 -4.12 17.19
CA HIS A 175 -18.38 -2.74 17.61
C HIS A 175 -19.59 -1.79 17.42
N ALA A 176 -20.64 -2.19 16.70
CA ALA A 176 -21.89 -1.42 16.63
C ALA A 176 -22.84 -1.75 17.79
N ALA A 177 -22.82 -2.99 18.28
CA ALA A 177 -23.58 -3.45 19.44
C ALA A 177 -22.88 -3.09 20.77
N ASP A 178 -21.55 -3.25 20.83
CA ASP A 178 -20.71 -2.97 21.99
C ASP A 178 -19.64 -1.92 21.66
N LYS A 179 -19.59 -0.85 22.46
CA LYS A 179 -18.60 0.23 22.35
C LYS A 179 -17.41 0.08 23.31
N SER A 180 -17.28 -1.07 23.98
CA SER A 180 -16.14 -1.35 24.87
C SER A 180 -14.77 -1.12 24.20
N VAL A 181 -13.78 -0.89 25.05
CA VAL A 181 -12.36 -0.85 24.67
C VAL A 181 -11.95 -2.12 23.93
N ALA A 182 -12.41 -3.29 24.40
CA ALA A 182 -12.08 -4.58 23.80
C ALA A 182 -12.61 -4.70 22.36
N ALA A 183 -13.88 -4.37 22.11
CA ALA A 183 -14.48 -4.37 20.78
C ALA A 183 -13.80 -3.35 19.85
N THR A 184 -13.49 -2.15 20.38
CA THR A 184 -12.82 -1.06 19.66
C THR A 184 -11.39 -1.44 19.23
N ALA A 185 -10.59 -1.94 20.17
CA ALA A 185 -9.22 -2.39 19.91
C ALA A 185 -9.19 -3.63 18.99
N ALA A 186 -10.15 -4.54 19.11
CA ALA A 186 -10.26 -5.70 18.22
C ALA A 186 -10.55 -5.29 16.77
N LEU A 187 -11.47 -4.35 16.54
CA LEU A 187 -11.73 -3.82 15.19
C LEU A 187 -10.48 -3.12 14.61
N ALA A 188 -9.79 -2.30 15.40
CA ALA A 188 -8.55 -1.64 15.00
C ALA A 188 -7.44 -2.65 14.60
N ARG A 189 -7.40 -3.80 15.28
CA ARG A 189 -6.46 -4.90 15.02
C ARG A 189 -6.77 -5.63 13.72
N SER A 190 -8.02 -6.01 13.46
CA SER A 190 -8.43 -6.62 12.18
C SER A 190 -8.18 -5.67 11.00
N LEU A 191 -8.44 -4.37 11.16
CA LEU A 191 -8.10 -3.34 10.17
C LEU A 191 -6.59 -3.28 9.91
N THR A 192 -5.76 -3.41 10.95
CA THR A 192 -4.30 -3.47 10.84
C THR A 192 -3.83 -4.74 10.10
N TYR A 193 -4.45 -5.89 10.33
CA TYR A 193 -4.15 -7.12 9.59
C TYR A 193 -4.53 -7.01 8.10
N LEU A 194 -5.70 -6.44 7.80
CA LEU A 194 -6.14 -6.14 6.44
C LEU A 194 -5.20 -5.13 5.75
N ALA A 195 -4.78 -4.07 6.44
CA ALA A 195 -3.81 -3.10 5.94
C ALA A 195 -2.48 -3.76 5.52
N ARG A 196 -1.98 -4.72 6.30
CA ARG A 196 -0.75 -5.46 5.96
C ARG A 196 -0.92 -6.32 4.71
N CYS A 197 -2.09 -6.92 4.49
CA CYS A 197 -2.37 -7.68 3.26
C CYS A 197 -2.48 -6.76 2.03
N LEU A 198 -3.19 -5.64 2.15
CA LEU A 198 -3.30 -4.62 1.10
C LEU A 198 -1.94 -4.01 0.73
N LYS A 199 -1.06 -3.80 1.71
CA LYS A 199 0.31 -3.31 1.50
C LYS A 199 1.14 -4.29 0.68
N ASP A 200 1.12 -5.58 1.00
CA ASP A 200 1.89 -6.58 0.25
C ASP A 200 1.45 -6.62 -1.24
N ILE A 201 0.13 -6.62 -1.51
CA ILE A 201 -0.41 -6.56 -2.89
C ILE A 201 -0.03 -5.25 -3.61
N HIS A 202 0.03 -4.12 -2.90
CA HIS A 202 0.45 -2.85 -3.47
C HIS A 202 1.92 -2.87 -3.95
N VAL A 203 2.78 -3.64 -3.29
CA VAL A 203 4.18 -3.83 -3.71
C VAL A 203 4.23 -4.63 -5.01
N ASP A 204 3.46 -5.73 -5.09
CA ASP A 204 3.56 -6.69 -6.20
C ASP A 204 2.86 -6.24 -7.50
N SER A 205 1.98 -5.24 -7.46
CA SER A 205 1.11 -4.90 -8.59
C SER A 205 1.31 -3.49 -9.15
N HIS A 206 2.13 -3.40 -10.22
CA HIS A 206 2.41 -2.16 -10.97
C HIS A 206 1.16 -1.44 -11.56
N LEU A 207 -0.03 -2.06 -11.54
CA LEU A 207 -1.23 -1.59 -12.24
C LEU A 207 -2.51 -1.43 -11.37
N THR A 208 -2.49 -1.75 -10.07
CA THR A 208 -3.68 -1.62 -9.18
C THR A 208 -3.69 -0.36 -8.30
N GLY A 209 -2.71 0.53 -8.50
CA GLY A 209 -2.22 1.51 -7.53
C GLY A 209 -3.17 2.62 -7.05
N THR A 210 -4.44 2.65 -7.47
CA THR A 210 -5.45 3.59 -6.95
C THR A 210 -6.40 2.93 -5.95
N LYS A 211 -7.19 1.93 -6.35
CA LYS A 211 -8.21 1.30 -5.48
C LYS A 211 -7.61 0.66 -4.22
N VAL A 212 -6.56 -0.15 -4.37
CA VAL A 212 -5.87 -0.79 -3.24
C VAL A 212 -5.20 0.25 -2.33
N SER A 213 -4.66 1.33 -2.92
CA SER A 213 -4.06 2.44 -2.16
C SER A 213 -5.08 3.23 -1.35
N VAL A 214 -6.25 3.52 -1.92
CA VAL A 214 -7.34 4.24 -1.24
C VAL A 214 -7.90 3.39 -0.10
N GLU A 215 -8.13 2.10 -0.32
CA GLU A 215 -8.55 1.17 0.73
C GLU A 215 -7.51 1.08 1.85
N LEU A 216 -6.22 0.91 1.51
CA LEU A 216 -5.10 0.88 2.45
C LEU A 216 -5.02 2.15 3.30
N MET A 217 -5.14 3.32 2.68
CA MET A 217 -5.19 4.61 3.37
C MET A 217 -6.39 4.72 4.33
N ALA A 218 -7.56 4.28 3.89
CA ALA A 218 -8.77 4.30 4.71
C ALA A 218 -8.64 3.40 5.95
N VAL A 219 -8.21 2.13 5.78
CA VAL A 219 -8.11 1.19 6.92
C VAL A 219 -7.01 1.57 7.91
N LEU A 220 -5.89 2.14 7.44
CA LEU A 220 -4.85 2.67 8.33
C LEU A 220 -5.37 3.87 9.15
N SER A 221 -6.07 4.80 8.49
CA SER A 221 -6.65 5.98 9.15
C SER A 221 -7.72 5.60 10.18
N GLU A 222 -8.62 4.67 9.83
CA GLU A 222 -9.65 4.12 10.72
C GLU A 222 -9.01 3.40 11.93
N SER A 223 -8.00 2.56 11.71
CA SER A 223 -7.31 1.85 12.81
C SER A 223 -6.63 2.80 13.79
N VAL A 224 -5.98 3.87 13.31
CA VAL A 224 -5.36 4.88 14.19
C VAL A 224 -6.42 5.62 15.01
N VAL A 225 -7.55 6.01 14.42
CA VAL A 225 -8.64 6.67 15.17
C VAL A 225 -9.18 5.76 16.27
N LEU A 226 -9.44 4.49 15.96
CA LEU A 226 -9.93 3.51 16.94
C LEU A 226 -8.91 3.22 18.05
N TYR A 227 -7.62 3.07 17.71
CA TYR A 227 -6.58 2.90 18.73
C TYR A 227 -6.39 4.15 19.60
N LYS A 228 -6.58 5.37 19.08
CA LYS A 228 -6.57 6.59 19.91
C LYS A 228 -7.76 6.68 20.86
N VAL A 229 -8.90 6.06 20.54
CA VAL A 229 -10.02 5.92 21.46
C VAL A 229 -9.67 4.88 22.52
N ALA A 230 -9.33 3.65 22.11
CA ALA A 230 -9.00 2.56 23.02
C ALA A 230 -7.85 2.92 24.00
N PHE A 231 -6.79 3.58 23.52
CA PHE A 231 -5.64 4.00 24.32
C PHE A 231 -5.97 5.00 25.45
N LYS A 232 -7.06 5.77 25.33
CA LYS A 232 -7.51 6.68 26.41
C LYS A 232 -8.11 5.93 27.60
N GLU A 233 -8.62 4.73 27.37
CA GLU A 233 -9.29 3.91 28.37
C GLU A 233 -8.39 2.75 28.84
N ASP A 234 -7.55 2.21 27.97
CA ASP A 234 -6.55 1.18 28.27
C ASP A 234 -5.18 1.49 27.65
N THR A 235 -4.21 1.78 28.51
CA THR A 235 -2.83 2.07 28.10
C THR A 235 -2.11 0.89 27.44
N ALA A 236 -2.58 -0.36 27.59
CA ALA A 236 -2.00 -1.52 26.92
C ALA A 236 -2.08 -1.41 25.38
N CYS A 237 -3.02 -0.62 24.86
CA CYS A 237 -3.12 -0.31 23.43
C CYS A 237 -1.94 0.54 22.88
N ARG A 238 -0.98 0.98 23.71
CA ARG A 238 0.15 1.85 23.30
C ARG A 238 0.98 1.25 22.15
N ILE A 239 1.31 -0.05 22.21
CA ILE A 239 2.16 -0.73 21.22
C ILE A 239 1.45 -0.80 19.85
N ASP A 240 0.18 -1.18 19.89
CA ASP A 240 -0.71 -1.26 18.72
C ASP A 240 -0.90 0.15 18.08
N LEU A 241 -1.13 1.19 18.90
CA LEU A 241 -1.24 2.59 18.47
C LEU A 241 0.04 3.11 17.82
N ALA A 242 1.20 2.93 18.46
CA ALA A 242 2.50 3.34 17.93
C ALA A 242 2.78 2.69 16.56
N THR A 243 2.48 1.39 16.45
CA THR A 243 2.61 0.61 15.21
C THR A 243 1.66 1.10 14.12
N ALA A 244 0.41 1.42 14.45
CA ALA A 244 -0.57 1.94 13.50
C ALA A 244 -0.17 3.33 12.97
N LEU A 245 0.23 4.24 13.87
CA LEU A 245 0.73 5.58 13.53
C LEU A 245 1.96 5.53 12.63
N TYR A 246 2.94 4.68 12.95
CA TYR A 246 4.11 4.48 12.10
C TYR A 246 3.71 4.00 10.69
N ASN A 247 2.87 2.98 10.58
CA ASN A 247 2.43 2.49 9.28
C ASN A 247 1.63 3.52 8.47
N LEU A 248 0.79 4.33 9.13
CA LEU A 248 0.06 5.44 8.51
C LEU A 248 1.03 6.52 8.00
N SER A 249 2.00 6.95 8.82
CA SER A 249 2.99 7.97 8.43
C SER A 249 3.84 7.55 7.24
N VAL A 250 4.35 6.32 7.22
CA VAL A 250 5.07 5.73 6.08
C VAL A 250 4.20 5.81 4.83
N ARG A 251 2.94 5.37 4.91
CA ARG A 251 2.03 5.34 3.77
C ARG A 251 1.63 6.73 3.27
N GLN A 252 1.51 7.72 4.16
CA GLN A 252 1.24 9.12 3.81
C GLN A 252 2.46 9.83 3.21
N SER A 253 3.68 9.42 3.59
CA SER A 253 4.94 9.95 3.03
C SER A 253 5.33 9.39 1.66
N GLU A 254 4.70 8.30 1.21
CA GLU A 254 5.04 7.66 -0.06
C GLU A 254 4.83 8.62 -1.24
N PRO A 255 5.81 8.77 -2.14
CA PRO A 255 5.64 9.57 -3.35
C PRO A 255 4.51 8.98 -4.22
N PRO A 256 3.63 9.82 -4.82
CA PRO A 256 2.76 9.33 -5.87
C PRO A 256 3.61 8.76 -7.02
N LYS A 257 3.34 7.53 -7.43
CA LYS A 257 4.00 6.88 -8.58
C LYS A 257 3.61 7.63 -9.86
N ILE A 258 4.37 8.65 -10.24
CA ILE A 258 4.18 9.39 -11.49
C ILE A 258 4.51 8.44 -12.64
N SER A 259 3.49 8.03 -13.41
CA SER A 259 3.71 7.31 -14.67
C SER A 259 4.40 8.27 -15.64
N SER A 260 5.63 7.97 -16.04
CA SER A 260 6.45 8.78 -16.94
C SER A 260 5.98 8.67 -18.40
N SER A 261 4.72 9.00 -18.63
CA SER A 261 4.02 8.84 -19.91
C SER A 261 3.60 10.21 -20.45
N HIS A 262 4.49 10.80 -21.26
CA HIS A 262 4.23 11.98 -22.10
C HIS A 262 3.98 13.32 -21.38
N SER A 263 5.04 13.98 -20.91
CA SER A 263 5.06 15.44 -20.69
C SER A 263 6.35 16.05 -21.24
N SER A 264 6.26 17.22 -21.88
CA SER A 264 7.43 18.00 -22.33
C SER A 264 8.30 18.43 -21.14
N LEU A 265 9.54 18.88 -21.36
CA LEU A 265 10.42 19.30 -20.26
C LEU A 265 9.78 20.38 -19.37
N LEU A 266 9.13 21.39 -19.98
CA LEU A 266 8.42 22.44 -19.26
C LEU A 266 7.16 21.92 -18.55
N GLY A 267 6.37 21.07 -19.20
CA GLY A 267 5.21 20.43 -18.58
C GLY A 267 5.63 19.57 -17.38
N THR A 268 6.75 18.85 -17.50
CA THR A 268 7.34 18.05 -16.43
C THR A 268 7.83 18.93 -15.28
N GLN A 269 8.51 20.06 -15.56
CA GLN A 269 8.92 21.01 -14.51
C GLN A 269 7.73 21.65 -13.77
N ILE A 270 6.64 22.00 -14.49
CA ILE A 270 5.42 22.54 -13.88
C ILE A 270 4.72 21.45 -13.05
N ILE A 271 4.59 20.22 -13.57
CA ILE A 271 4.07 19.07 -12.83
C ILE A 271 4.93 18.78 -11.59
N LEU A 272 6.26 18.88 -11.68
CA LEU A 272 7.17 18.70 -10.55
C LEU A 272 7.05 19.82 -9.51
N LYS A 273 6.91 21.09 -9.92
CA LYS A 273 6.66 22.20 -8.97
C LYS A 273 5.28 22.08 -8.30
N ILE A 274 4.23 21.83 -9.07
CA ILE A 274 2.86 21.65 -8.52
C ILE A 274 2.80 20.42 -7.62
N SER A 275 3.43 19.30 -8.01
CA SER A 275 3.49 18.10 -7.16
C SER A 275 4.37 18.30 -5.93
N LYS A 276 5.46 19.08 -5.99
CA LYS A 276 6.25 19.46 -4.80
C LYS A 276 5.43 20.32 -3.83
N SER A 277 4.80 21.40 -4.30
CA SER A 277 3.95 22.24 -3.45
C SER A 277 2.75 21.47 -2.88
N ARG A 278 2.12 20.60 -3.68
CA ARG A 278 1.04 19.70 -3.22
C ARG A 278 1.55 18.63 -2.24
N ARG A 279 2.78 18.11 -2.43
CA ARG A 279 3.43 17.16 -1.52
C ARG A 279 3.69 17.79 -0.16
N LEU A 280 4.24 19.01 -0.11
CA LEU A 280 4.46 19.74 1.14
C LEU A 280 3.16 19.85 1.97
N HIS A 281 2.05 20.27 1.34
CA HIS A 281 0.74 20.31 1.99
C HIS A 281 0.17 18.91 2.34
N SER A 282 0.56 17.87 1.60
CA SER A 282 0.15 16.47 1.83
C SER A 282 0.99 15.75 2.90
N LEU A 283 2.13 16.31 3.32
CA LEU A 283 3.02 15.69 4.31
C LEU A 283 2.71 16.10 5.75
N THR A 284 1.93 17.16 5.99
CA THR A 284 1.53 17.56 7.36
C THR A 284 0.88 16.42 8.16
N PRO A 285 -0.05 15.60 7.59
CA PRO A 285 -0.57 14.43 8.30
C PRO A 285 0.50 13.36 8.54
N ALA A 286 1.41 13.15 7.58
CA ALA A 286 2.49 12.17 7.68
C ALA A 286 3.47 12.52 8.80
N LEU A 287 3.84 13.80 8.88
CA LEU A 287 4.72 14.35 9.91
C LEU A 287 4.10 14.18 11.30
N ALA A 288 2.84 14.63 11.48
CA ALA A 288 2.13 14.49 12.76
C ALA A 288 2.02 13.03 13.20
N ALA A 289 1.70 12.10 12.29
CA ALA A 289 1.64 10.68 12.60
C ALA A 289 3.03 10.08 12.92
N ALA A 290 4.10 10.56 12.28
CA ALA A 290 5.47 10.12 12.57
C ALA A 290 5.99 10.63 13.92
N GLU A 291 5.72 11.89 14.26
CA GLU A 291 6.07 12.49 15.55
C GLU A 291 5.34 11.80 16.71
N GLU A 292 4.06 11.51 16.55
CA GLU A 292 3.26 10.79 17.54
C GLU A 292 3.71 9.33 17.69
N ALA A 293 4.05 8.64 16.58
CA ALA A 293 4.66 7.32 16.62
C ALA A 293 5.99 7.32 17.39
N VAL A 294 6.89 8.28 17.07
CA VAL A 294 8.16 8.46 17.78
C VAL A 294 7.94 8.75 19.27
N HIS A 295 6.94 9.55 19.64
CA HIS A 295 6.59 9.78 21.04
C HIS A 295 6.21 8.48 21.75
N HIS A 296 5.28 7.69 21.21
CA HIS A 296 4.87 6.43 21.84
C HIS A 296 6.01 5.40 21.90
N PHE A 297 6.82 5.25 20.84
CA PHE A 297 8.01 4.39 20.86
C PHE A 297 9.10 4.88 21.81
N THR A 298 9.21 6.19 22.09
CA THR A 298 10.13 6.73 23.10
C THR A 298 9.68 6.40 24.52
N VAL A 299 8.37 6.29 24.77
CA VAL A 299 7.87 5.80 26.06
C VAL A 299 8.16 4.30 26.20
N LEU A 300 7.84 3.51 25.18
CA LEU A 300 8.08 2.07 25.18
C LEU A 300 9.57 1.70 25.31
N GLU A 301 10.49 2.41 24.63
CA GLU A 301 11.94 2.19 24.74
C GLU A 301 12.50 2.53 26.12
N ARG A 302 11.83 3.36 26.93
CA ARG A 302 12.21 3.59 28.33
C ARG A 302 11.70 2.51 29.27
N GLU A 303 10.62 1.84 28.90
CA GLU A 303 10.03 0.71 29.64
C GLU A 303 10.82 -0.59 29.35
N ASP A 304 11.17 -0.83 28.08
CA ASP A 304 12.02 -1.94 27.62
C ASP A 304 12.92 -1.48 26.44
N PRO A 305 14.19 -1.10 26.71
CA PRO A 305 15.11 -0.59 25.70
C PRO A 305 15.51 -1.60 24.62
N ASP A 306 15.46 -2.89 24.93
CA ASP A 306 15.92 -3.96 24.05
C ASP A 306 14.77 -4.41 23.13
N ALA A 307 13.55 -4.55 23.65
CA ALA A 307 12.37 -4.87 22.84
C ALA A 307 12.01 -3.75 21.86
N PHE A 308 12.02 -2.49 22.29
CA PHE A 308 11.47 -1.37 21.49
C PHE A 308 12.51 -0.42 20.88
N GLY A 309 13.79 -0.51 21.27
CA GLY A 309 14.82 0.38 20.74
C GLY A 309 14.99 0.30 19.21
N MET A 310 14.82 -0.89 18.62
CA MET A 310 14.83 -1.05 17.16
C MET A 310 13.58 -0.47 16.49
N ASP A 311 12.41 -0.48 17.14
CA ASP A 311 11.21 0.12 16.57
C ASP A 311 11.29 1.66 16.64
N LEU A 312 11.79 2.21 17.74
CA LEU A 312 12.09 3.64 17.87
C LEU A 312 13.13 4.10 16.81
N ALA A 313 14.19 3.34 16.58
CA ALA A 313 15.19 3.67 15.55
C ALA A 313 14.58 3.73 14.14
N ASN A 314 13.66 2.82 13.80
CA ASN A 314 12.96 2.84 12.51
C ASN A 314 11.92 3.99 12.43
N ALA A 315 11.23 4.31 13.53
CA ALA A 315 10.31 5.46 13.59
C ALA A 315 11.05 6.80 13.43
N LEU A 316 12.19 6.99 14.09
CA LEU A 316 13.06 8.15 13.94
C LEU A 316 13.61 8.25 12.50
N LEU A 317 14.06 7.14 11.91
CA LEU A 317 14.50 7.11 10.52
C LEU A 317 13.40 7.60 9.56
N ASN A 318 12.16 7.12 9.74
CA ASN A 318 11.01 7.57 8.95
C ASN A 318 10.69 9.05 9.16
N LEU A 319 10.73 9.54 10.40
CA LEU A 319 10.55 10.96 10.72
C LEU A 319 11.63 11.83 10.02
N SER A 320 12.89 11.37 9.99
CA SER A 320 13.98 12.07 9.27
C SER A 320 13.75 12.13 7.74
N PHE A 321 13.19 11.08 7.13
CA PHE A 321 12.78 11.12 5.71
C PHE A 321 11.71 12.20 5.49
N ILE A 322 10.65 12.23 6.31
CA ILE A 322 9.55 13.20 6.19
C ILE A 322 10.05 14.63 6.41
N LEU A 323 10.88 14.86 7.44
CA LEU A 323 11.52 16.16 7.72
C LEU A 323 12.40 16.63 6.56
N THR A 324 13.08 15.72 5.86
CA THR A 324 13.86 16.05 4.66
C THR A 324 12.95 16.50 3.51
N ASP A 325 11.83 15.81 3.30
CA ASP A 325 10.86 16.13 2.26
C ASP A 325 10.11 17.46 2.50
N VAL A 326 10.01 17.92 3.76
CA VAL A 326 9.51 19.26 4.13
C VAL A 326 10.62 20.30 4.36
N GLU A 327 11.83 20.03 3.84
CA GLU A 327 12.97 20.96 3.80
C GLU A 327 13.53 21.38 5.19
N SER A 328 13.23 20.62 6.26
CA SER A 328 13.78 20.83 7.61
C SER A 328 15.04 19.99 7.83
N HIS A 329 16.10 20.31 7.08
CA HIS A 329 17.30 19.46 6.95
C HIS A 329 18.12 19.32 8.24
N GLU A 330 18.27 20.37 9.05
CA GLU A 330 18.97 20.33 10.35
C GLU A 330 18.24 19.46 11.37
N THR A 331 16.90 19.55 11.41
CA THR A 331 16.05 18.71 12.24
C THR A 331 16.14 17.25 11.77
N ALA A 332 16.04 17.02 10.45
CA ALA A 332 16.17 15.69 9.85
C ALA A 332 17.52 15.04 10.17
N LEU A 333 18.63 15.78 10.10
CA LEU A 333 19.97 15.33 10.47
C LEU A 333 20.04 14.96 11.96
N THR A 334 19.49 15.80 12.84
CA THR A 334 19.48 15.57 14.29
C THR A 334 18.69 14.30 14.64
N ILE A 335 17.55 14.08 13.99
CA ILE A 335 16.73 12.87 14.16
C ILE A 335 17.44 11.63 13.57
N ALA A 336 18.09 11.74 12.40
CA ALA A 336 18.87 10.65 11.81
C ALA A 336 20.03 10.20 12.72
N ARG A 337 20.76 11.15 13.32
CA ARG A 337 21.85 10.86 14.28
C ARG A 337 21.34 10.12 15.53
N LYS A 338 20.12 10.41 16.01
CA LYS A 338 19.48 9.63 17.09
C LYS A 338 19.15 8.19 16.67
N ALA A 339 18.67 7.99 15.43
CA ALA A 339 18.43 6.65 14.89
C ALA A 339 19.74 5.83 14.75
N VAL A 340 20.83 6.47 14.30
CA VAL A 340 22.18 5.87 14.27
C VAL A 340 22.63 5.45 15.67
N MET A 341 22.49 6.31 16.67
CA MET A 341 22.88 6.03 18.06
C MET A 341 22.17 4.79 18.63
N LEU A 342 20.85 4.69 18.47
CA LEU A 342 20.07 3.54 18.93
C LEU A 342 20.47 2.25 18.19
N ALA A 343 20.61 2.33 16.86
CA ALA A 343 20.99 1.17 16.06
C ALA A 343 22.42 0.69 16.35
N TYR A 344 23.35 1.59 16.71
CA TYR A 344 24.69 1.22 17.19
C TYR A 344 24.66 0.53 18.56
N ARG A 345 23.94 1.11 19.54
CA ARG A 345 23.78 0.53 20.89
C ARG A 345 23.32 -0.93 20.81
N LEU A 346 22.30 -1.19 19.99
CA LEU A 346 21.69 -2.52 19.78
C LEU A 346 22.46 -3.41 18.80
N HIS A 347 23.41 -2.87 18.03
CA HIS A 347 24.33 -3.69 17.22
C HIS A 347 25.43 -4.33 18.07
N SER A 348 25.86 -3.65 19.14
CA SER A 348 27.01 -4.03 19.96
C SER A 348 26.75 -5.19 20.95
N THR A 349 25.51 -5.66 21.08
CA THR A 349 25.10 -6.59 22.15
C THR A 349 25.02 -8.07 21.77
N GLU A 350 24.92 -8.45 20.48
CA GLU A 350 24.66 -9.86 20.09
C GLU A 350 25.52 -10.45 18.95
N PRO A 351 25.99 -11.72 19.09
CA PRO A 351 26.57 -12.50 18.01
C PRO A 351 25.51 -13.21 17.15
N HIS A 352 25.52 -12.91 15.84
CA HIS A 352 24.99 -13.73 14.75
C HIS A 352 23.49 -14.15 14.77
N THR A 353 22.59 -13.31 15.31
CA THR A 353 21.14 -13.50 15.24
C THR A 353 20.49 -12.82 14.02
N GLN A 354 19.22 -13.17 13.72
CA GLN A 354 18.39 -12.43 12.75
C GLN A 354 18.23 -10.95 13.14
N GLU A 355 18.33 -10.66 14.43
CA GLU A 355 18.24 -9.33 15.03
C GLU A 355 19.49 -8.51 14.69
N ARG A 356 20.70 -9.10 14.76
CA ARG A 356 21.92 -8.47 14.25
C ARG A 356 21.78 -8.03 12.78
N ALA A 357 21.17 -8.85 11.92
CA ALA A 357 20.91 -8.50 10.52
C ALA A 357 19.84 -7.39 10.37
N ARG A 358 18.90 -7.26 11.32
CA ARG A 358 17.97 -6.12 11.42
C ARG A 358 18.71 -4.85 11.84
N CYS A 359 19.55 -4.91 12.88
CA CYS A 359 20.36 -3.80 13.38
C CYS A 359 21.28 -3.25 12.29
N ILE A 360 22.08 -4.10 11.62
CA ILE A 360 22.98 -3.70 10.52
C ILE A 360 22.20 -2.95 9.41
N ARG A 361 21.03 -3.47 9.02
CA ARG A 361 20.21 -2.86 7.95
C ARG A 361 19.66 -1.49 8.35
N THR A 362 19.17 -1.34 9.58
CA THR A 362 18.66 -0.04 10.07
C THR A 362 19.81 0.94 10.27
N LEU A 363 20.94 0.50 10.84
CA LEU A 363 22.14 1.32 11.03
C LEU A 363 22.68 1.87 9.70
N HIS A 364 22.90 1.00 8.71
CA HIS A 364 23.30 1.42 7.35
C HIS A 364 22.33 2.45 6.76
N LYS A 365 21.02 2.20 6.83
CA LYS A 365 20.01 3.14 6.33
C LYS A 365 20.01 4.48 7.07
N SER A 366 20.28 4.48 8.38
CA SER A 366 20.34 5.69 9.19
C SER A 366 21.62 6.50 8.91
N LEU A 367 22.76 5.86 8.68
CA LEU A 367 24.00 6.51 8.24
C LEU A 367 23.86 7.10 6.81
N MET A 368 23.31 6.32 5.86
CA MET A 368 22.92 6.85 4.53
C MET A 368 21.90 7.98 4.63
N ARG A 369 21.07 8.01 5.69
CA ARG A 369 20.17 9.15 5.91
C ARG A 369 20.93 10.38 6.40
N VAL A 370 21.82 10.23 7.38
CA VAL A 370 22.74 11.29 7.86
C VAL A 370 23.52 11.91 6.71
N SER A 371 24.14 11.08 5.85
CA SER A 371 24.89 11.50 4.66
C SER A 371 24.08 12.46 3.76
N CYS A 372 22.91 12.02 3.28
CA CYS A 372 22.05 12.87 2.45
C CYS A 372 21.53 14.13 3.15
N CYS A 373 21.30 14.10 4.47
CA CYS A 373 20.96 15.32 5.21
C CYS A 373 22.13 16.31 5.27
N LEU A 374 23.38 15.82 5.32
CA LEU A 374 24.60 16.64 5.28
C LEU A 374 24.82 17.23 3.86
N ASP A 375 24.58 16.46 2.80
CA ASP A 375 24.61 16.95 1.41
C ASP A 375 23.62 18.09 1.17
N ASN A 376 22.38 17.94 1.64
CA ASN A 376 21.36 18.99 1.54
C ASN A 376 21.75 20.27 2.32
N LEU A 377 22.65 20.16 3.30
CA LEU A 377 23.25 21.28 4.05
C LEU A 377 24.59 21.76 3.47
N GLY A 378 25.02 21.23 2.32
CA GLY A 378 26.30 21.57 1.67
C GLY A 378 27.55 21.00 2.34
N ARG A 379 27.40 20.09 3.32
CA ARG A 379 28.50 19.52 4.14
C ARG A 379 29.06 18.25 3.51
N VAL A 380 29.48 18.36 2.25
CA VAL A 380 29.83 17.23 1.37
C VAL A 380 30.90 16.30 1.96
N GLY A 381 31.92 16.83 2.66
CA GLY A 381 32.95 16.00 3.30
C GLY A 381 32.37 15.07 4.38
N GLU A 382 31.61 15.61 5.32
CA GLU A 382 30.94 14.81 6.35
C GLU A 382 29.88 13.85 5.76
N ALA A 383 29.27 14.21 4.63
CA ALA A 383 28.33 13.35 3.92
C ALA A 383 29.02 12.10 3.34
N GLN A 384 30.22 12.29 2.78
CA GLN A 384 31.07 11.20 2.28
C GLN A 384 31.60 10.32 3.41
N ASP A 385 32.00 10.91 4.55
CA ASP A 385 32.40 10.15 5.74
C ASP A 385 31.26 9.25 6.24
N ALA A 386 30.05 9.80 6.36
CA ALA A 386 28.87 9.06 6.80
C ALA A 386 28.43 7.95 5.80
N GLU A 387 28.58 8.18 4.49
CA GLU A 387 28.36 7.13 3.47
C GLU A 387 29.43 6.04 3.54
N SER A 388 30.70 6.41 3.74
CA SER A 388 31.80 5.47 3.91
C SER A 388 31.56 4.57 5.13
N GLU A 389 31.19 5.16 6.27
CA GLU A 389 30.80 4.45 7.49
C GLU A 389 29.60 3.51 7.26
N ALA A 390 28.57 3.98 6.55
CA ALA A 390 27.40 3.17 6.19
C ALA A 390 27.78 1.93 5.36
N ASN A 391 28.68 2.11 4.38
CA ASN A 391 29.17 1.03 3.54
C ASN A 391 30.08 0.07 4.30
N ASP A 392 30.89 0.58 5.22
CA ASP A 392 31.75 -0.23 6.10
C ASP A 392 30.96 -1.11 7.07
N VAL A 393 29.81 -0.64 7.57
CA VAL A 393 28.86 -1.47 8.35
C VAL A 393 28.37 -2.69 7.55
N LEU A 394 28.30 -2.60 6.22
CA LEU A 394 27.98 -3.74 5.34
C LEU A 394 29.18 -4.62 4.98
N LYS A 395 30.42 -4.11 5.03
CA LYS A 395 31.66 -4.86 4.75
C LYS A 395 32.23 -5.60 5.96
N LYS A 396 32.02 -5.06 7.17
CA LYS A 396 32.51 -5.63 8.44
C LYS A 396 31.82 -6.91 8.96
N PRO A 397 30.69 -7.45 8.44
CA PRO A 397 30.08 -8.66 9.02
C PRO A 397 30.76 -9.99 8.60
N PHE A 398 31.81 -9.97 7.77
CA PHE A 398 32.50 -11.17 7.28
C PHE A 398 33.84 -11.51 7.94
N PHE A 399 34.21 -10.88 9.06
CA PHE A 399 35.32 -11.37 9.89
C PHE A 399 34.89 -12.57 10.75
N VAL A 400 34.66 -13.70 10.07
CA VAL A 400 34.99 -15.02 10.62
C VAL A 400 36.50 -15.20 10.39
N ASN A 401 37.33 -14.64 11.27
CA ASN A 401 38.71 -15.09 11.37
C ASN A 401 38.69 -16.44 12.08
N GLY A 402 39.11 -17.49 11.37
CA GLY A 402 39.29 -18.80 11.97
C GLY A 402 40.49 -18.81 12.93
N VAL A 403 40.25 -19.33 14.13
CA VAL A 403 41.17 -20.16 14.92
C VAL A 403 40.33 -21.30 15.48
#